data_AF-R2PQA7-F1
#
_entry.id   AF-R2PQA7-F1
#
_cell.length_a   1.000
_cell.length_b   1.000
_cell.length_c   1.000
_cell.angle_alpha   90.00
_cell.angle_beta   90.00
_cell.angle_gamma   90.00
#
_symmetry.space_group_name_H-M   'P 1'
#
loop_
_entity.id
_entity.type
_entity.pdbx_description
1 polymer ?
#
loop_
_entity_poly.entity_id
_entity_poly.type
_entity_poly.pdbx_seq_one_letter_code
_entity_poly.pdbx_strand_id
1 'polypeptide(L)'
;MTNEVSTHSNTTLSLVANTNLEQVSNQLKAIDNFQMVVQKTLRVDQDYGTIPGTNKPTLLKPGAEKILMLMGLTSEYEIVDKVENYTEGFFAYTVKSSLYKDGLLITEGFGSANTKETRYRQNEWNEAEHKKIWNGGYQDPYTLVNTVLKMAKKRAQVDAALTVGSLSNVFTQDIEDMKELLDKEQMETMNDKDANNMKITFGKYKGQTLVEVLKKDRSYIEWISKNAKQDSLKKAASMLLEGKNDPKSFSNSKNNDEVKSISKEQIGEINNLASIIGAANELKPEEVIKAYKIDDLALIDHKTALDLIKRLTSKLDSAMEKQSQEFEQEELFNSSKPPLSGREIDISDDDLPF
;
A
#
# COMPACT_ATOMS: atom_id res chain seq x y z
N MET A 1 -3.88 -35.97 45.70
CA MET A 1 -3.83 -35.13 44.49
C MET A 1 -4.41 -33.78 44.88
N THR A 2 -3.56 -32.82 45.21
CA THR A 2 -3.94 -31.45 45.59
C THR A 2 -3.54 -30.54 44.44
N ASN A 3 -4.54 -29.90 43.85
CA ASN A 3 -4.42 -29.01 42.69
C ASN A 3 -3.67 -27.74 43.06
N GLU A 4 -2.53 -27.49 42.41
CA GLU A 4 -1.93 -26.16 42.29
C GLU A 4 -2.68 -25.38 41.20
N VAL A 5 -3.40 -24.33 41.60
CA VAL A 5 -4.04 -23.38 40.68
C VAL A 5 -3.50 -21.98 40.97
N SER A 6 -2.72 -21.48 40.01
CA SER A 6 -2.68 -20.08 39.53
C SER A 6 -2.32 -18.96 40.51
N THR A 7 -1.02 -18.71 40.69
CA THR A 7 -0.47 -17.49 41.32
C THR A 7 0.07 -16.45 40.33
N HIS A 8 -0.02 -16.68 39.01
CA HIS A 8 0.69 -15.87 38.01
C HIS A 8 -0.04 -14.60 37.53
N SER A 9 -1.29 -14.34 37.94
CA SER A 9 -2.08 -13.21 37.40
C SER A 9 -1.92 -11.90 38.18
N ASN A 10 -1.43 -11.93 39.42
CA ASN A 10 -1.33 -10.75 40.29
C ASN A 10 0.01 -9.99 40.15
N THR A 11 1.02 -10.60 39.53
CA THR A 11 2.39 -10.05 39.50
C THR A 11 2.52 -8.90 38.49
N THR A 12 1.89 -9.02 37.32
CA THR A 12 2.02 -8.04 36.23
C THR A 12 1.35 -6.69 36.56
N LEU A 13 0.18 -6.69 37.23
CA LEU A 13 -0.44 -5.45 37.71
C LEU A 13 0.34 -4.80 38.86
N SER A 14 0.94 -5.60 39.75
CA SER A 14 1.76 -5.08 40.86
C SER A 14 3.08 -4.44 40.40
N LEU A 15 3.63 -4.90 39.27
CA LEU A 15 4.82 -4.33 38.62
C LEU A 15 4.55 -2.93 38.05
N VAL A 16 3.37 -2.72 37.46
CA VAL A 16 2.95 -1.41 36.91
C VAL A 16 2.57 -0.43 38.02
N ALA A 17 1.99 -0.90 39.13
CA ALA A 17 1.56 -0.06 40.24
C ALA A 17 2.71 0.57 41.06
N ASN A 18 3.90 -0.04 41.05
CA ASN A 18 5.09 0.48 41.73
C ASN A 18 5.95 1.42 40.87
N THR A 19 5.54 1.66 39.62
CA THR A 19 6.26 2.58 38.72
C THR A 19 5.90 4.02 39.06
N ASN A 20 6.90 4.85 39.36
CA ASN A 20 6.69 6.28 39.55
C ASN A 20 6.13 6.88 38.24
N LEU A 21 4.85 7.28 38.24
CA LEU A 21 4.14 7.82 37.08
C LEU A 21 4.88 9.03 36.45
N GLU A 22 5.61 9.81 37.26
CA GLU A 22 6.43 10.92 36.78
C GLU A 22 7.64 10.42 35.97
N GLN A 23 8.31 9.37 36.43
CA GLN A 23 9.42 8.75 35.70
C GLN A 23 8.96 8.14 34.38
N VAL A 24 7.80 7.46 34.38
CA VAL A 24 7.19 6.91 33.16
C VAL A 24 6.85 8.03 32.18
N SER A 25 6.24 9.12 32.64
CA SER A 25 5.92 10.28 31.80
C SER A 25 7.17 10.91 31.17
N ASN A 26 8.25 11.03 31.95
CA ASN A 26 9.52 11.56 31.44
C ASN A 26 10.19 10.62 30.44
N GLN A 27 10.10 9.30 30.63
CA GLN A 27 10.60 8.31 29.67
C GLN A 27 9.83 8.35 28.35
N LEU A 28 8.50 8.44 28.39
CA LEU A 28 7.68 8.57 27.18
C LEU A 28 8.02 9.84 26.40
N LYS A 29 8.18 10.98 27.07
CA LYS A 29 8.64 12.23 26.43
C LYS A 29 10.03 12.08 25.80
N ALA A 30 10.94 11.35 26.43
CA ALA A 30 12.26 11.10 25.87
C ALA A 30 12.18 10.25 24.59
N ILE A 31 11.29 9.25 24.56
CA ILE A 31 11.02 8.45 23.36
C ILE A 31 10.48 9.34 22.24
N ASP A 32 9.46 10.17 22.50
CA ASP A 32 8.90 11.08 21.49
C ASP A 32 9.95 12.05 20.94
N ASN A 33 10.77 12.63 21.82
CA ASN A 33 11.88 13.50 21.42
C ASN A 33 12.89 12.77 20.56
N PHE A 34 13.25 11.54 20.92
CA PHE A 34 14.15 10.70 20.12
C PHE A 34 13.58 10.43 18.72
N GLN A 35 12.30 10.04 18.63
CA GLN A 35 11.61 9.81 17.36
C GLN A 35 11.63 11.06 16.47
N MET A 36 11.38 12.24 17.04
CA MET A 36 11.48 13.51 16.30
C MET A 36 12.90 13.79 15.78
N VAL A 37 13.93 13.53 16.57
CA VAL A 37 15.34 13.74 16.15
C VAL A 37 15.71 12.79 15.03
N VAL A 38 15.33 11.51 15.14
CA VAL A 38 15.56 10.50 14.10
C VAL A 38 14.88 10.94 12.80
N GLN A 39 13.59 11.28 12.83
CA GLN A 39 12.86 11.72 11.62
C GLN A 39 13.48 12.97 10.96
N LYS A 40 14.02 13.92 11.75
CA LYS A 40 14.66 15.14 11.22
C LYS A 40 16.05 14.88 10.63
N THR A 41 16.75 13.87 11.13
CA THR A 41 18.14 13.58 10.75
C THR A 41 18.22 12.60 9.58
N LEU A 42 17.28 11.68 9.48
CA LEU A 42 17.21 10.72 8.39
C LEU A 42 16.78 11.40 7.08
N ARG A 43 17.42 11.00 5.98
CA ARG A 43 17.17 11.53 4.64
C ARG A 43 16.26 10.60 3.85
N VAL A 44 15.24 11.18 3.22
CA VAL A 44 14.35 10.50 2.26
C VAL A 44 15.18 9.89 1.12
N ASP A 45 14.81 8.67 0.70
CA ASP A 45 15.41 7.84 -0.35
C ASP A 45 16.88 7.41 -0.12
N GLN A 46 17.46 7.76 1.03
CA GLN A 46 18.78 7.27 1.46
C GLN A 46 18.67 6.42 2.72
N ASP A 47 18.01 6.96 3.73
CA ASP A 47 17.90 6.35 5.06
C ASP A 47 16.56 5.67 5.27
N TYR A 48 15.51 6.18 4.63
CA TYR A 48 14.19 5.56 4.54
C TYR A 48 13.55 5.88 3.19
N GLY A 49 12.61 5.06 2.73
CA GLY A 49 11.90 5.28 1.48
C GLY A 49 10.41 4.99 1.61
N THR A 50 9.59 5.71 0.86
CA THR A 50 8.16 5.38 0.73
C THR A 50 7.95 4.54 -0.51
N ILE A 51 7.06 3.54 -0.40
CA ILE A 51 6.71 2.63 -1.49
C ILE A 51 5.31 2.97 -1.96
N PRO A 52 5.08 3.07 -3.29
CA PRO A 52 3.75 3.31 -3.83
C PRO A 52 2.71 2.34 -3.26
N GLY A 53 1.60 2.87 -2.76
CA GLY A 53 0.53 2.07 -2.15
C GLY A 53 0.68 1.76 -0.66
N THR A 54 1.71 2.31 0.01
CA THR A 54 1.92 2.11 1.46
C THR A 54 1.86 3.43 2.22
N ASN A 55 1.21 3.40 3.40
CA ASN A 55 1.00 4.60 4.21
C ASN A 55 2.21 4.96 5.08
N LYS A 56 3.12 4.01 5.32
CA LYS A 56 4.28 4.17 6.19
C LYS A 56 5.59 4.02 5.40
N PRO A 57 6.58 4.88 5.64
CA PRO A 57 7.91 4.71 5.06
C PRO A 57 8.59 3.44 5.59
N THR A 58 9.57 2.95 4.85
CA THR A 58 10.37 1.78 5.20
C THR A 58 11.78 2.22 5.58
N LEU A 59 12.27 1.76 6.73
CA LEU A 59 13.61 2.12 7.20
C LEU A 59 14.65 1.33 6.42
N LEU A 60 15.51 2.00 5.66
CA LEU A 60 16.57 1.34 4.89
C LEU A 60 17.81 1.09 5.77
N LYS A 61 18.68 0.19 5.32
CA LYS A 61 19.94 -0.13 5.99
C LYS A 61 20.76 1.09 6.43
N PRO A 62 21.00 2.13 5.59
CA PRO A 62 21.77 3.30 6.02
C PRO A 62 21.10 4.06 7.18
N GLY A 63 19.77 4.06 7.23
CA GLY A 63 19.01 4.64 8.33
C GLY A 63 19.16 3.83 9.61
N ALA A 64 19.05 2.50 9.53
CA ALA A 64 19.27 1.61 10.67
C ALA A 64 20.70 1.78 11.23
N GLU A 65 21.74 1.79 10.39
CA GLU A 65 23.13 2.03 10.81
C GLU A 65 23.31 3.36 11.54
N LYS A 66 22.71 4.44 11.01
CA LYS A 66 22.74 5.77 11.66
C LYS A 66 22.07 5.77 13.03
N ILE A 67 20.92 5.09 13.16
CA ILE A 67 20.21 4.98 14.44
C ILE A 67 21.08 4.23 15.46
N LEU A 68 21.65 3.09 15.08
CA LEU A 68 22.53 2.33 15.97
C LEU A 68 23.75 3.17 16.40
N MET A 69 24.36 3.89 15.46
CA MET A 69 25.49 4.78 15.74
C MET A 69 25.09 5.93 16.68
N LEU A 70 23.93 6.56 16.47
CA LEU A 70 23.38 7.63 17.32
C LEU A 70 23.15 7.14 18.76
N MET A 71 22.70 5.89 18.91
CA MET A 71 22.42 5.28 20.21
C MET A 71 23.68 4.71 20.90
N GLY A 72 24.82 4.72 20.21
CA GLY A 72 26.08 4.15 20.70
C GLY A 72 26.02 2.62 20.83
N LEU A 73 25.25 1.96 19.96
CA LEU A 73 25.05 0.51 19.99
C LEU A 73 26.04 -0.20 19.06
N THR A 74 26.57 -1.33 19.51
CA THR A 74 27.31 -2.27 18.66
C THR A 74 26.39 -3.40 18.22
N SER A 75 26.67 -4.01 17.07
CA SER A 75 25.86 -5.11 16.52
C SER A 75 26.71 -6.36 16.29
N GLU A 76 26.20 -7.50 16.72
CA GLU A 76 26.74 -8.82 16.42
C GLU A 76 25.72 -9.64 15.64
N TYR A 77 26.19 -10.53 14.77
CA TYR A 77 25.34 -11.30 13.87
C TYR A 77 25.63 -12.78 13.98
N GLU A 78 24.57 -13.56 14.08
CA GLU A 78 24.62 -15.01 14.17
C GLU A 78 23.67 -15.62 13.13
N ILE A 79 24.13 -16.63 12.38
CA ILE A 79 23.25 -17.43 11.53
C ILE A 79 22.61 -18.48 12.44
N VAL A 80 21.34 -18.30 12.76
CA VAL A 80 20.61 -19.18 13.69
C VAL A 80 19.95 -20.35 12.99
N ASP A 81 19.66 -20.21 11.69
CA ASP A 81 19.17 -21.29 10.86
C ASP A 81 19.65 -21.13 9.41
N LYS A 82 19.91 -22.25 8.73
CA LYS A 82 20.28 -22.26 7.32
C LYS A 82 19.83 -23.53 6.62
N VAL A 83 19.39 -23.35 5.37
CA VAL A 83 19.13 -24.43 4.42
C VAL A 83 20.00 -24.19 3.19
N GLU A 84 20.86 -25.15 2.86
CA GLU A 84 21.77 -25.07 1.70
C GLU A 84 21.64 -26.36 0.88
N ASN A 85 20.62 -26.41 0.02
CA ASN A 85 20.42 -27.53 -0.89
C ASN A 85 21.11 -27.26 -2.24
N TYR A 86 22.34 -27.74 -2.36
CA TYR A 86 23.13 -27.66 -3.60
C TYR A 86 22.64 -28.58 -4.72
N THR A 87 21.75 -29.53 -4.43
CA THR A 87 21.20 -30.42 -5.45
C THR A 87 19.98 -29.78 -6.11
N GLU A 88 19.08 -29.23 -5.31
CA GLU A 88 17.84 -28.58 -5.79
C GLU A 88 18.00 -27.07 -6.04
N GLY A 89 19.14 -26.48 -5.65
CA GLY A 89 19.38 -25.04 -5.79
C GLY A 89 18.48 -24.21 -4.87
N PHE A 90 18.37 -24.57 -3.59
CA PHE A 90 17.60 -23.81 -2.61
C PHE A 90 18.46 -23.37 -1.44
N PHE A 91 18.54 -22.06 -1.23
CA PHE A 91 19.30 -21.46 -0.15
C PHE A 91 18.40 -20.54 0.67
N ALA A 92 18.38 -20.74 1.99
CA ALA A 92 17.65 -19.92 2.93
C ALA A 92 18.51 -19.67 4.17
N TYR A 93 18.48 -18.45 4.68
CA TYR A 93 19.21 -18.07 5.90
C TYR A 93 18.28 -17.31 6.83
N THR A 94 18.38 -17.62 8.11
CA THR A 94 17.83 -16.83 9.21
C THR A 94 18.98 -16.30 10.04
N VAL A 95 19.06 -14.98 10.16
CA VAL A 95 20.12 -14.28 10.87
C VAL A 95 19.51 -13.56 12.07
N LYS A 96 20.17 -13.67 13.21
CA LYS A 96 19.91 -12.89 14.41
C LYS A 96 20.92 -11.75 14.52
N SER A 97 20.43 -10.55 14.79
CA SER A 97 21.22 -9.35 15.08
C SER A 97 21.07 -9.01 16.55
N SER A 98 22.15 -9.06 17.32
CA SER A 98 22.18 -8.74 18.74
C SER A 98 22.80 -7.36 18.94
N LEU A 99 22.10 -6.45 19.61
CA LEU A 99 22.55 -5.08 19.84
C LEU A 99 23.02 -4.91 21.27
N TYR A 100 24.24 -4.41 21.44
CA TYR A 100 24.85 -4.22 22.75
C TYR A 100 25.15 -2.76 23.04
N LYS A 101 25.14 -2.42 24.32
CA LYS A 101 25.67 -1.16 24.85
C LYS A 101 26.57 -1.47 26.02
N ASP A 102 27.84 -1.07 25.94
CA ASP A 102 28.83 -1.30 26.99
C ASP A 102 28.93 -2.78 27.43
N GLY A 103 28.74 -3.71 26.49
CA GLY A 103 28.76 -5.15 26.73
C GLY A 103 27.44 -5.76 27.22
N LEU A 104 26.42 -4.95 27.51
CA LEU A 104 25.08 -5.43 27.87
C LEU A 104 24.21 -5.62 26.63
N LEU A 105 23.57 -6.78 26.51
CA LEU A 105 22.57 -7.04 25.46
C LEU A 105 21.33 -6.17 25.70
N ILE A 106 20.97 -5.35 24.71
CA ILE A 106 19.84 -4.42 24.78
C ILE A 106 18.62 -5.01 24.07
N THR A 107 18.81 -5.53 22.86
CA THR A 107 17.75 -6.18 22.10
C THR A 107 18.34 -7.10 21.05
N GLU A 108 17.50 -7.97 20.54
CA GLU A 108 17.77 -8.78 19.36
C GLU A 108 16.76 -8.46 18.26
N GLY A 109 17.12 -8.77 17.02
CA GLY A 109 16.21 -8.72 15.87
C GLY A 109 16.53 -9.86 14.90
N PHE A 110 15.53 -10.30 14.15
CA PHE A 110 15.59 -11.46 13.28
C PHE A 110 15.31 -11.07 11.84
N GLY A 111 16.00 -11.72 10.92
CA GLY A 111 15.80 -11.52 9.49
C GLY A 111 16.03 -12.81 8.73
N SER A 112 15.11 -13.12 7.83
CA SER A 112 15.22 -14.28 6.94
C SER A 112 15.20 -13.85 5.48
N ALA A 113 15.86 -14.63 4.62
CA ALA A 113 15.79 -14.48 3.17
C ALA A 113 16.08 -15.80 2.47
N ASN A 114 15.51 -15.98 1.27
CA ASN A 114 15.70 -17.21 0.49
C ASN A 114 15.68 -16.99 -1.03
N THR A 115 16.17 -17.97 -1.79
CA THR A 115 16.28 -17.87 -3.25
C THR A 115 14.95 -17.97 -4.01
N LYS A 116 13.84 -18.28 -3.33
CA LYS A 116 12.48 -18.34 -3.90
C LYS A 116 11.63 -17.10 -3.61
N GLU A 117 12.20 -16.01 -3.09
CA GLU A 117 11.50 -14.74 -2.93
C GLU A 117 11.00 -14.18 -4.28
N THR A 118 9.87 -13.46 -4.27
CA THR A 118 9.22 -12.88 -5.46
C THR A 118 10.19 -12.08 -6.33
N ARG A 119 11.19 -11.42 -5.73
CA ARG A 119 12.14 -10.60 -6.48
C ARG A 119 13.06 -11.38 -7.42
N TYR A 120 13.27 -12.65 -7.13
CA TYR A 120 14.14 -13.53 -7.88
C TYR A 120 13.35 -14.32 -8.92
N ARG A 121 12.03 -14.10 -9.04
CA ARG A 121 11.21 -14.69 -10.08
C ARG A 121 11.69 -14.23 -11.44
N GLN A 122 11.69 -15.15 -12.39
CA GLN A 122 11.82 -14.80 -13.80
C GLN A 122 10.44 -14.46 -14.32
N ASN A 123 10.26 -13.21 -14.73
CA ASN A 123 8.99 -12.75 -15.28
C ASN A 123 9.12 -12.53 -16.78
N GLU A 124 8.15 -13.01 -17.53
CA GLU A 124 8.06 -12.88 -18.98
C GLU A 124 6.93 -11.96 -19.37
N TRP A 125 7.08 -11.28 -20.50
CA TRP A 125 6.03 -10.39 -21.01
C TRP A 125 4.83 -11.22 -21.50
N ASN A 126 3.64 -10.87 -21.02
CA ASN A 126 2.39 -11.43 -21.50
C ASN A 126 1.67 -10.37 -22.34
N GLU A 127 1.43 -10.67 -23.62
CA GLU A 127 0.76 -9.75 -24.54
C GLU A 127 -0.73 -9.53 -24.19
N ALA A 128 -1.44 -10.56 -23.73
CA ALA A 128 -2.86 -10.45 -23.43
C ALA A 128 -3.15 -9.57 -22.21
N GLU A 129 -2.31 -9.66 -21.18
CA GLU A 129 -2.45 -8.88 -19.95
C GLU A 129 -1.63 -7.59 -19.95
N HIS A 130 -0.83 -7.36 -21.00
CA HIS A 130 0.09 -6.22 -21.12
C HIS A 130 0.95 -5.98 -19.85
N LYS A 131 1.43 -7.08 -19.24
CA LYS A 131 2.27 -7.03 -18.04
C LYS A 131 3.24 -8.20 -17.99
N LYS A 132 4.28 -8.06 -17.15
CA LYS A 132 5.18 -9.18 -16.84
C LYS A 132 4.50 -10.14 -15.86
N ILE A 133 4.55 -11.43 -16.16
CA ILE A 133 3.99 -12.51 -15.34
C ILE A 133 5.08 -13.52 -15.03
N TRP A 134 5.04 -14.09 -13.83
CA TRP A 134 5.97 -15.12 -13.42
C TRP A 134 5.86 -16.36 -14.33
N ASN A 135 6.98 -16.79 -14.90
CA ASN A 135 7.04 -17.94 -15.81
C ASN A 135 7.20 -19.30 -15.10
N GLY A 136 7.14 -19.32 -13.76
CA GLY A 136 7.40 -20.51 -12.94
C GLY A 136 8.88 -20.71 -12.58
N GLY A 137 9.78 -19.94 -13.19
CA GLY A 137 11.22 -19.99 -12.98
C GLY A 137 11.75 -18.96 -11.99
N TYR A 138 12.96 -19.20 -11.49
CA TYR A 138 13.71 -18.29 -10.64
C TYR A 138 15.09 -18.05 -11.25
N GLN A 139 15.72 -16.93 -10.90
CA GLN A 139 17.12 -16.68 -11.22
C GLN A 139 18.01 -17.80 -10.67
N ASP A 140 19.19 -17.96 -11.27
CA ASP A 140 20.15 -19.00 -10.87
C ASP A 140 20.45 -18.92 -9.35
N PRO A 141 20.01 -19.91 -8.56
CA PRO A 141 20.09 -19.86 -7.12
C PRO A 141 21.54 -19.87 -6.60
N TYR A 142 22.49 -20.42 -7.35
CA TYR A 142 23.90 -20.48 -6.95
C TYR A 142 24.55 -19.10 -6.98
N THR A 143 24.03 -18.17 -7.79
CA THR A 143 24.47 -16.77 -7.81
C THR A 143 23.89 -15.95 -6.65
N LEU A 144 22.82 -16.44 -6.03
CA LEU A 144 22.04 -15.70 -5.04
C LEU A 144 22.48 -15.96 -3.60
N VAL A 145 23.29 -17.00 -3.33
CA VAL A 145 23.69 -17.43 -1.97
C VAL A 145 24.14 -16.26 -1.08
N ASN A 146 25.11 -15.46 -1.56
CA ASN A 146 25.61 -14.30 -0.80
C ASN A 146 24.58 -13.16 -0.73
N THR A 147 23.76 -13.01 -1.78
CA THR A 147 22.70 -12.01 -1.83
C THR A 147 21.65 -12.29 -0.75
N VAL A 148 21.17 -13.52 -0.65
CA VAL A 148 20.17 -13.91 0.37
C VAL A 148 20.77 -13.83 1.78
N LEU A 149 22.03 -14.24 1.99
CA LEU A 149 22.68 -14.09 3.29
C LEU A 149 22.79 -12.61 3.72
N LYS A 150 23.25 -11.74 2.83
CA LYS A 150 23.35 -10.29 3.09
C LYS A 150 21.97 -9.67 3.30
N MET A 151 20.94 -10.17 2.61
CA MET A 151 19.56 -9.74 2.79
C MET A 151 19.01 -10.12 4.16
N ALA A 152 19.18 -11.38 4.59
CA ALA A 152 18.78 -11.83 5.92
C ALA A 152 19.47 -10.98 7.01
N LYS A 153 20.78 -10.75 6.87
CA LYS A 153 21.55 -9.88 7.77
C LYS A 153 21.01 -8.44 7.80
N LYS A 154 20.70 -7.86 6.63
CA LYS A 154 20.11 -6.51 6.52
C LYS A 154 18.79 -6.44 7.30
N ARG A 155 17.88 -7.39 7.04
CA ARG A 155 16.55 -7.44 7.69
C ARG A 155 16.65 -7.60 9.20
N ALA A 156 17.57 -8.43 9.68
CA ALA A 156 17.81 -8.62 11.11
C ALA A 156 18.30 -7.33 11.80
N GLN A 157 19.19 -6.58 11.15
CA GLN A 157 19.67 -5.31 11.68
C GLN A 157 18.57 -4.24 11.72
N VAL A 158 17.77 -4.16 10.65
CA VAL A 158 16.63 -3.22 10.59
C VAL A 158 15.60 -3.54 11.67
N ASP A 159 15.28 -4.83 11.86
CA ASP A 159 14.39 -5.30 12.93
C ASP A 159 14.85 -4.84 14.32
N ALA A 160 16.12 -5.10 14.63
CA ALA A 160 16.71 -4.75 15.91
C ALA A 160 16.75 -3.22 16.11
N ALA A 161 17.04 -2.46 15.06
CA ALA A 161 17.06 -1.00 15.09
C ALA A 161 15.65 -0.40 15.31
N LEU A 162 14.62 -0.98 14.69
CA LEU A 162 13.23 -0.55 14.90
C LEU A 162 12.76 -0.84 16.33
N THR A 163 13.12 -2.02 16.85
CA THR A 163 12.78 -2.46 18.20
C THR A 163 13.44 -1.56 19.25
N VAL A 164 14.76 -1.33 19.16
CA VAL A 164 15.47 -0.52 20.14
C VAL A 164 15.07 0.95 20.12
N GLY A 165 14.74 1.49 18.95
CA GLY A 165 14.32 2.87 18.79
C GLY A 165 12.83 3.11 19.07
N SER A 166 12.04 2.05 19.33
CA SER A 166 10.58 2.11 19.35
C SER A 166 10.01 2.78 18.09
N LEU A 167 10.60 2.50 16.92
CA LEU A 167 10.34 3.23 15.68
C LEU A 167 9.30 2.55 14.77
N SER A 168 8.74 1.41 15.17
CA SER A 168 7.75 0.65 14.38
C SER A 168 6.43 1.40 14.14
N ASN A 169 6.17 2.46 14.92
CA ASN A 169 5.07 3.39 14.67
C ASN A 169 5.36 4.31 13.46
N VAL A 170 6.62 4.69 13.25
CA VAL A 170 7.09 5.60 12.20
C VAL A 170 7.46 4.86 10.92
N PHE A 171 8.23 3.78 11.03
CA PHE A 171 8.77 3.02 9.91
C PHE A 171 8.23 1.60 9.88
N THR A 172 8.20 1.03 8.69
CA THR A 172 7.92 -0.39 8.44
C THR A 172 9.18 -1.12 8.04
N GLN A 173 9.13 -2.45 8.12
CA GLN A 173 10.22 -3.34 7.77
C GLN A 173 10.00 -4.06 6.43
N ASP A 174 8.75 -4.33 6.05
CA ASP A 174 8.44 -5.50 5.20
C ASP A 174 8.34 -5.27 3.70
N ILE A 175 8.84 -4.15 3.18
CA ILE A 175 8.50 -3.77 1.81
C ILE A 175 9.63 -3.17 0.99
N GLU A 176 10.83 -2.88 1.55
CA GLU A 176 11.95 -2.22 0.82
C GLU A 176 12.19 -2.80 -0.58
N ASP A 177 12.04 -4.11 -0.65
CA ASP A 177 12.36 -4.94 -1.78
C ASP A 177 11.25 -4.98 -2.85
N MET A 178 10.02 -4.59 -2.49
CA MET A 178 8.90 -4.40 -3.43
C MET A 178 9.08 -3.16 -4.29
N LYS A 179 9.66 -2.09 -3.74
CA LYS A 179 9.91 -0.84 -4.49
C LYS A 179 10.84 -1.10 -5.68
N GLU A 180 11.93 -1.83 -5.45
CA GLU A 180 12.89 -2.14 -6.51
C GLU A 180 12.26 -2.99 -7.63
N LEU A 181 11.34 -3.90 -7.28
CA LEU A 181 10.61 -4.68 -8.27
C LEU A 181 9.62 -3.84 -9.07
N LEU A 182 8.82 -3.02 -8.40
CA LEU A 182 7.88 -2.12 -9.06
C LEU A 182 8.61 -1.15 -9.99
N ASP A 183 9.74 -0.60 -9.55
CA ASP A 183 10.54 0.33 -10.35
C ASP A 183 11.14 -0.38 -11.57
N LYS A 184 11.67 -1.61 -11.42
CA LYS A 184 12.19 -2.41 -12.55
C LYS A 184 11.09 -2.79 -13.52
N GLU A 185 9.95 -3.27 -13.03
CA GLU A 185 8.82 -3.63 -13.89
C GLU A 185 8.33 -2.41 -14.68
N GLN A 186 8.10 -1.27 -14.01
CA GLN A 186 7.72 -0.04 -14.69
C GLN A 186 8.72 0.39 -15.75
N MET A 187 10.03 0.25 -15.48
CA MET A 187 11.06 0.54 -16.49
C MET A 187 10.96 -0.42 -17.67
N GLU A 188 10.85 -1.71 -17.43
CA GLU A 188 10.86 -2.74 -18.48
C GLU A 188 9.59 -2.74 -19.34
N THR A 189 8.43 -2.42 -18.76
CA THR A 189 7.13 -2.38 -19.44
C THR A 189 6.75 -1.00 -19.96
N MET A 190 7.62 -0.02 -19.80
CA MET A 190 7.38 1.37 -20.24
C MET A 190 7.07 1.41 -21.74
N ASN A 191 5.94 2.00 -22.11
CA ASN A 191 5.54 2.25 -23.50
C ASN A 191 5.66 3.75 -23.87
N ASP A 192 5.45 4.07 -25.14
CA ASP A 192 5.55 5.46 -25.64
C ASP A 192 4.58 6.42 -24.94
N LYS A 193 3.37 5.96 -24.54
CA LYS A 193 2.40 6.80 -23.82
C LYS A 193 2.86 7.11 -22.40
N ASP A 194 3.45 6.14 -21.73
CA ASP A 194 4.00 6.31 -20.38
C ASP A 194 5.19 7.26 -20.39
N ALA A 195 6.10 7.09 -21.36
CA ALA A 195 7.21 8.00 -21.60
C ALA A 195 6.72 9.43 -21.92
N ASN A 196 5.66 9.55 -22.73
CA ASN A 196 5.08 10.83 -23.12
C ASN A 196 4.53 11.62 -21.92
N ASN A 197 3.83 10.93 -21.03
CA ASN A 197 3.14 11.52 -19.87
C ASN A 197 4.04 11.70 -18.65
N MET A 198 5.27 11.17 -18.68
CA MET A 198 6.20 11.27 -17.57
C MET A 198 6.57 12.74 -17.30
N LYS A 199 6.41 13.17 -16.05
CA LYS A 199 6.70 14.54 -15.62
C LYS A 199 8.12 14.67 -15.08
N ILE A 200 8.75 15.78 -15.39
CA ILE A 200 10.07 16.12 -14.86
C ILE A 200 9.91 16.62 -13.42
N THR A 201 10.59 16.00 -12.47
CA THR A 201 10.45 16.30 -11.03
C THR A 201 11.45 17.34 -10.52
N PHE A 202 12.40 17.80 -11.36
CA PHE A 202 13.49 18.69 -10.99
C PHE A 202 13.90 19.67 -12.11
N GLY A 203 14.78 20.60 -11.80
CA GLY A 203 15.40 21.50 -12.79
C GLY A 203 14.46 22.55 -13.40
N LYS A 204 14.86 23.09 -14.55
CA LYS A 204 14.22 24.24 -15.24
C LYS A 204 12.77 23.98 -15.63
N TYR A 205 12.44 22.73 -15.98
CA TYR A 205 11.11 22.35 -16.47
C TYR A 205 10.33 21.48 -15.47
N LYS A 206 10.61 21.63 -14.17
CA LYS A 206 9.90 20.90 -13.10
C LYS A 206 8.38 21.05 -13.25
N GLY A 207 7.67 19.91 -13.22
CA GLY A 207 6.22 19.81 -13.34
C GLY A 207 5.68 19.64 -14.76
N GLN A 208 6.50 19.86 -15.80
CA GLN A 208 6.12 19.65 -17.21
C GLN A 208 6.37 18.21 -17.65
N THR A 209 5.63 17.76 -18.66
CA THR A 209 5.82 16.43 -19.26
C THR A 209 7.03 16.41 -20.19
N LEU A 210 7.64 15.23 -20.37
CA LEU A 210 8.78 15.11 -21.28
C LEU A 210 8.43 15.51 -22.72
N VAL A 211 7.19 15.30 -23.18
CA VAL A 211 6.74 15.72 -24.53
C VAL A 211 6.67 17.23 -24.67
N GLU A 212 6.11 17.91 -23.68
CA GLU A 212 6.03 19.38 -23.69
C GLU A 212 7.42 20.00 -23.73
N VAL A 213 8.37 19.39 -23.02
CA VAL A 213 9.74 19.86 -22.94
C VAL A 213 10.51 19.49 -24.20
N LEU A 214 10.29 18.31 -24.78
CA LEU A 214 10.86 17.92 -26.09
C LEU A 214 10.50 18.92 -27.19
N LYS A 215 9.26 19.43 -27.18
CA LYS A 215 8.79 20.47 -28.12
C LYS A 215 9.45 21.83 -27.91
N LYS A 216 9.82 22.16 -26.66
CA LYS A 216 10.40 23.47 -26.29
C LYS A 216 11.94 23.48 -26.37
N ASP A 217 12.56 22.40 -25.93
CA ASP A 217 14.00 22.27 -25.72
C ASP A 217 14.42 20.79 -25.79
N ARG A 218 14.72 20.34 -27.02
CA ARG A 218 15.21 18.98 -27.28
C ARG A 218 16.53 18.69 -26.57
N SER A 219 17.43 19.67 -26.50
CA SER A 219 18.74 19.56 -25.85
C SER A 219 18.61 19.24 -24.36
N TYR A 220 17.57 19.76 -23.70
CA TYR A 220 17.28 19.42 -22.31
C TYR A 220 16.88 17.95 -22.13
N ILE A 221 16.09 17.39 -23.05
CA ILE A 221 15.72 15.96 -23.04
C ILE A 221 16.93 15.07 -23.32
N GLU A 222 17.79 15.47 -24.26
CA GLU A 222 19.08 14.80 -24.52
C GLU A 222 19.97 14.81 -23.28
N TRP A 223 20.03 15.93 -22.55
CA TRP A 223 20.75 15.99 -21.29
C TRP A 223 20.15 15.07 -20.22
N ILE A 224 18.81 15.02 -20.10
CA ILE A 224 18.09 14.13 -19.17
C ILE A 224 18.43 12.67 -19.46
N SER A 225 18.37 12.25 -20.74
CA SER A 225 18.64 10.86 -21.14
C SER A 225 20.00 10.35 -20.65
N LYS A 226 20.99 11.25 -20.54
CA LYS A 226 22.37 10.94 -20.14
C LYS A 226 22.65 11.18 -18.66
N ASN A 227 22.04 12.21 -18.06
CA ASN A 227 22.47 12.75 -16.75
C ASN A 227 21.41 12.65 -15.64
N ALA A 228 20.17 12.24 -15.94
CA ALA A 228 19.15 12.16 -14.91
C ALA A 228 19.48 11.12 -13.83
N LYS A 229 19.21 11.42 -12.55
CA LYS A 229 19.43 10.48 -11.45
C LYS A 229 18.47 9.29 -11.47
N GLN A 230 17.25 9.48 -11.98
CA GLN A 230 16.25 8.42 -12.08
C GLN A 230 16.41 7.67 -13.41
N ASP A 231 16.64 6.37 -13.35
CA ASP A 231 16.86 5.54 -14.55
C ASP A 231 15.59 5.38 -15.39
N SER A 232 14.41 5.41 -14.78
CA SER A 232 13.12 5.46 -15.48
C SER A 232 12.99 6.72 -16.33
N LEU A 233 13.42 7.87 -15.80
CA LEU A 233 13.40 9.15 -16.52
C LEU A 233 14.43 9.16 -17.66
N LYS A 234 15.60 8.55 -17.46
CA LYS A 234 16.58 8.36 -18.54
C LYS A 234 15.98 7.53 -19.68
N LYS A 235 15.39 6.38 -19.35
CA LYS A 235 14.78 5.47 -20.33
C LYS A 235 13.63 6.15 -21.10
N ALA A 236 12.72 6.82 -20.40
CA ALA A 236 11.63 7.58 -21.01
C ALA A 236 12.15 8.66 -21.98
N ALA A 237 13.18 9.42 -21.56
CA ALA A 237 13.81 10.43 -22.42
C ALA A 237 14.49 9.81 -23.65
N SER A 238 15.17 8.67 -23.51
CA SER A 238 15.75 7.95 -24.66
C SER A 238 14.68 7.45 -25.63
N MET A 239 13.60 6.84 -25.13
CA MET A 239 12.48 6.37 -25.96
C MET A 239 11.85 7.52 -26.77
N LEU A 240 11.70 8.69 -26.15
CA LEU A 240 11.20 9.90 -26.82
C LEU A 240 12.13 10.45 -27.91
N LEU A 241 13.45 10.26 -27.76
CA LEU A 241 14.44 10.72 -28.73
C LEU A 241 14.61 9.75 -29.89
N GLU A 242 14.48 8.44 -29.63
CA GLU A 242 14.59 7.33 -30.59
C GLU A 242 13.32 7.14 -31.42
N GLY A 243 12.15 7.43 -30.84
CA GLY A 243 10.89 7.49 -31.59
C GLY A 243 11.01 8.48 -32.74
N LYS A 244 10.97 8.00 -33.98
CA LYS A 244 10.86 8.82 -35.21
C LYS A 244 9.52 9.57 -35.21
N ASN A 245 9.37 10.58 -34.37
CA ASN A 245 8.30 11.54 -34.48
C ASN A 245 8.74 12.62 -35.45
N ASP A 246 8.47 12.36 -36.72
CA ASP A 246 8.27 13.38 -37.73
C ASP A 246 7.35 14.47 -37.12
N PRO A 247 7.69 15.77 -37.18
CA PRO A 247 6.88 16.85 -36.58
C PRO A 247 5.45 16.99 -37.15
N LYS A 248 5.03 16.10 -38.04
CA LYS A 248 3.72 16.10 -38.72
C LYS A 248 2.69 15.11 -38.17
N SER A 249 2.97 14.34 -37.11
CA SER A 249 1.92 13.59 -36.39
C SER A 249 1.31 14.35 -35.20
N PHE A 250 1.71 15.60 -34.97
CA PHE A 250 1.05 16.47 -34.00
C PHE A 250 -0.16 17.15 -34.64
N SER A 251 -1.29 16.44 -34.68
CA SER A 251 -2.54 17.15 -34.46
C SER A 251 -2.49 17.70 -33.04
N ASN A 252 -2.52 19.03 -32.96
CA ASN A 252 -2.92 19.73 -31.76
C ASN A 252 -4.13 19.04 -31.12
N SER A 253 -3.92 18.36 -30.00
CA SER A 253 -4.85 18.48 -28.88
C SER A 253 -4.42 19.76 -28.15
N LYS A 254 -4.56 20.95 -28.73
CA LYS A 254 -5.73 21.82 -28.44
C LYS A 254 -6.66 21.17 -27.41
N ASN A 255 -6.93 21.90 -26.34
CA ASN A 255 -8.13 21.75 -25.53
C ASN A 255 -9.34 21.76 -26.47
N ASN A 256 -9.64 20.62 -27.07
CA ASN A 256 -10.94 20.28 -27.56
C ASN A 256 -11.44 19.33 -26.50
N ASP A 257 -12.34 19.85 -25.66
CA ASP A 257 -13.42 19.06 -25.13
C ASP A 257 -14.12 18.39 -26.33
N GLU A 258 -13.54 17.29 -26.82
CA GLU A 258 -14.31 16.33 -27.60
C GLU A 258 -15.30 15.75 -26.61
N VAL A 259 -16.52 16.27 -26.69
CA VAL A 259 -17.73 15.67 -26.16
C VAL A 259 -17.74 14.23 -26.68
N LYS A 260 -17.16 13.30 -25.90
CA LYS A 260 -17.34 11.88 -26.10
C LYS A 260 -18.85 11.65 -25.97
N SER A 261 -19.50 11.40 -27.10
CA SER A 261 -20.87 10.93 -27.14
C SER A 261 -20.97 9.66 -26.30
N ILE A 262 -22.00 9.60 -25.45
CA ILE A 262 -22.31 8.48 -24.58
C ILE A 262 -22.27 7.12 -25.33
N SER A 263 -21.74 6.07 -24.71
CA SER A 263 -21.76 4.73 -25.33
C SER A 263 -23.18 4.15 -25.29
N LYS A 264 -23.54 3.28 -26.25
CA LYS A 264 -24.84 2.59 -26.25
C LYS A 264 -25.08 1.77 -24.96
N GLU A 265 -24.00 1.26 -24.37
CA GLU A 265 -24.01 0.51 -23.11
C GLU A 265 -24.39 1.43 -21.94
N GLN A 266 -23.83 2.65 -21.87
CA GLN A 266 -24.14 3.63 -20.83
C GLN A 266 -25.58 4.15 -20.93
N ILE A 267 -26.11 4.36 -22.15
CA ILE A 267 -27.53 4.67 -22.35
C ILE A 267 -28.40 3.52 -21.81
N GLY A 268 -28.03 2.27 -22.10
CA GLY A 268 -28.73 1.08 -21.61
C GLY A 268 -28.73 0.98 -20.09
N GLU A 269 -27.60 1.26 -19.46
CA GLU A 269 -27.45 1.26 -18.00
C GLU A 269 -28.32 2.32 -17.32
N ILE A 270 -28.33 3.54 -17.85
CA ILE A 270 -29.18 4.63 -17.35
C ILE A 270 -30.66 4.26 -17.47
N ASN A 271 -31.09 3.70 -18.60
CA ASN A 271 -32.48 3.29 -18.79
C ASN A 271 -32.90 2.15 -17.86
N ASN A 272 -32.02 1.17 -17.61
CA ASN A 272 -32.29 0.10 -16.65
C ASN A 272 -32.42 0.65 -15.23
N LEU A 273 -31.48 1.50 -14.79
CA LEU A 273 -31.53 2.12 -13.47
C LEU A 273 -32.77 3.02 -13.30
N ALA A 274 -33.09 3.82 -14.31
CA ALA A 274 -34.29 4.66 -14.31
C ALA A 274 -35.58 3.83 -14.30
N SER A 275 -35.60 2.67 -14.95
CA SER A 275 -36.75 1.76 -14.93
C SER A 275 -36.97 1.11 -13.57
N ILE A 276 -35.90 0.71 -12.88
CA ILE A 276 -35.98 0.12 -11.54
C ILE A 276 -36.47 1.17 -10.54
N ILE A 277 -35.90 2.38 -10.59
CA ILE A 277 -36.29 3.50 -9.72
C ILE A 277 -37.72 3.97 -10.03
N GLY A 278 -38.10 3.99 -11.31
CA GLY A 278 -39.45 4.33 -11.76
C GLY A 278 -40.48 3.33 -11.24
N ALA A 279 -40.22 2.02 -11.36
CA ALA A 279 -41.09 0.98 -10.85
C ALA A 279 -41.31 1.08 -9.32
N ALA A 280 -40.27 1.45 -8.57
CA ALA A 280 -40.36 1.65 -7.12
C ALA A 280 -41.15 2.90 -6.70
N ASN A 281 -41.35 3.87 -7.60
CA ASN A 281 -42.02 5.15 -7.32
C ASN A 281 -43.25 5.40 -8.21
N GLU A 282 -43.75 4.38 -8.91
CA GLU A 282 -44.87 4.46 -9.88
C GLU A 282 -44.67 5.50 -11.00
N LEU A 283 -43.42 5.78 -11.38
CA LEU A 283 -43.06 6.73 -12.43
C LEU A 283 -42.54 6.03 -13.68
N LYS A 284 -42.76 6.65 -14.85
CA LYS A 284 -42.15 6.14 -16.10
C LYS A 284 -40.65 6.42 -16.10
N PRO A 285 -39.81 5.56 -16.72
CA PRO A 285 -38.36 5.76 -16.77
C PRO A 285 -37.96 7.13 -17.33
N GLU A 286 -38.69 7.60 -18.35
CA GLU A 286 -38.50 8.91 -18.99
C GLU A 286 -38.70 10.08 -18.01
N GLU A 287 -39.66 9.97 -17.09
CA GLU A 287 -39.95 11.01 -16.09
C GLU A 287 -38.85 11.07 -15.02
N VAL A 288 -38.28 9.91 -14.67
CA VAL A 288 -37.13 9.82 -13.76
C VAL A 288 -35.90 10.48 -14.36
N ILE A 289 -35.64 10.27 -15.65
CA ILE A 289 -34.52 10.90 -16.37
C ILE A 289 -34.75 12.42 -16.51
N LYS A 290 -35.99 12.82 -16.84
CA LYS A 290 -36.36 14.23 -16.99
C LYS A 290 -36.23 15.04 -15.69
N ALA A 291 -36.38 14.38 -14.53
CA ALA A 291 -36.14 15.02 -13.23
C ALA A 291 -34.70 15.55 -13.07
N TYR A 292 -33.74 15.01 -13.83
CA TYR A 292 -32.34 15.49 -13.87
C TYR A 292 -32.10 16.53 -14.97
N LYS A 293 -33.16 17.10 -15.56
CA LYS A 293 -33.11 18.10 -16.65
C LYS A 293 -32.44 17.57 -17.92
N ILE A 294 -32.63 16.29 -18.21
CA ILE A 294 -32.12 15.63 -19.42
C ILE A 294 -33.32 15.25 -20.28
N ASP A 295 -33.46 15.89 -21.43
CA ASP A 295 -34.54 15.62 -22.38
C ASP A 295 -34.19 14.53 -23.40
N ASP A 296 -32.89 14.41 -23.75
CA ASP A 296 -32.39 13.39 -24.68
C ASP A 296 -31.03 12.85 -24.21
N LEU A 297 -31.02 11.57 -23.85
CA LEU A 297 -29.83 10.82 -23.42
C LEU A 297 -28.78 10.64 -24.51
N ALA A 298 -29.16 10.71 -25.79
CA ALA A 298 -28.19 10.58 -26.89
C ALA A 298 -27.34 11.85 -27.09
N LEU A 299 -27.75 12.98 -26.52
CA LEU A 299 -27.12 14.29 -26.68
C LEU A 299 -26.28 14.73 -25.47
N ILE A 300 -26.23 13.94 -24.40
CA ILE A 300 -25.43 14.27 -23.20
C ILE A 300 -23.97 13.85 -23.34
N ASP A 301 -23.08 14.58 -22.67
CA ASP A 301 -21.66 14.26 -22.61
C ASP A 301 -21.39 13.09 -21.65
N HIS A 302 -20.33 12.33 -21.93
CA HIS A 302 -19.94 11.15 -21.15
C HIS A 302 -19.72 11.43 -19.65
N LYS A 303 -19.29 12.64 -19.27
CA LYS A 303 -19.06 12.97 -17.86
C LYS A 303 -20.39 13.15 -17.13
N THR A 304 -21.35 13.83 -17.76
CA THR A 304 -22.71 13.95 -17.24
C THR A 304 -23.42 12.60 -17.19
N ALA A 305 -23.20 11.72 -18.16
CA ALA A 305 -23.72 10.35 -18.16
C ALA A 305 -23.21 9.52 -16.95
N LEU A 306 -21.89 9.56 -16.68
CA LEU A 306 -21.32 8.86 -15.53
C LEU A 306 -21.79 9.43 -14.19
N ASP A 307 -21.94 10.76 -14.09
CA ASP A 307 -22.49 11.39 -12.89
C ASP A 307 -23.95 10.99 -12.67
N LEU A 308 -24.74 10.90 -13.74
CA LEU A 308 -26.12 10.44 -13.66
C LEU A 308 -26.20 8.98 -13.21
N ILE A 309 -25.41 8.08 -13.78
CA ILE A 309 -25.33 6.66 -13.37
C ILE A 309 -25.02 6.58 -11.88
N LYS A 310 -23.97 7.27 -11.42
CA LYS A 310 -23.55 7.27 -10.02
C LYS A 310 -24.66 7.77 -9.08
N ARG A 311 -25.40 8.82 -9.48
CA ARG A 311 -26.52 9.35 -8.69
C ARG A 311 -27.71 8.40 -8.65
N LEU A 312 -28.05 7.76 -9.76
CA LEU A 312 -29.13 6.78 -9.81
C LEU A 312 -28.78 5.53 -8.99
N THR A 313 -27.55 5.02 -9.09
CA THR A 313 -27.08 3.89 -8.26
C THR A 313 -27.15 4.23 -6.77
N SER A 314 -26.64 5.39 -6.35
CA SER A 314 -26.72 5.79 -4.93
C SER A 314 -28.16 5.96 -4.43
N LYS A 315 -29.07 6.40 -5.31
CA LYS A 315 -30.49 6.50 -4.99
C LYS A 315 -31.18 5.13 -4.89
N LEU A 316 -30.72 4.16 -5.67
CA LEU A 316 -31.15 2.77 -5.56
C LEU A 316 -30.64 2.12 -4.26
N ASP A 317 -29.36 2.29 -3.94
CA ASP A 317 -28.74 1.72 -2.73
C ASP A 317 -29.44 2.24 -1.46
N SER A 318 -29.70 3.55 -1.40
CA SER A 318 -30.42 4.16 -0.27
C SER A 318 -31.90 3.77 -0.18
N ALA A 319 -32.54 3.39 -1.29
CA ALA A 319 -33.90 2.85 -1.27
C ALA A 319 -33.91 1.39 -0.78
N MET A 320 -32.92 0.58 -1.19
CA MET A 320 -32.76 -0.81 -0.76
C MET A 320 -32.38 -0.92 0.72
N GLU A 321 -31.54 -0.04 1.24
CA GLU A 321 -31.21 0.03 2.67
C GLU A 321 -32.43 0.39 3.52
N LYS A 322 -33.27 1.35 3.09
CA LYS A 322 -34.51 1.70 3.79
C LYS A 322 -35.50 0.53 3.84
N GLN A 323 -35.66 -0.17 2.73
CA GLN A 323 -36.54 -1.34 2.67
C GLN A 323 -36.04 -2.48 3.57
N SER A 324 -34.72 -2.67 3.65
CA SER A 324 -34.10 -3.67 4.55
C SER A 324 -34.30 -3.34 6.04
N GLN A 325 -34.20 -2.04 6.40
CA GLN A 325 -34.44 -1.59 7.77
C GLN A 325 -35.92 -1.65 8.18
N GLU A 326 -36.87 -1.42 7.26
CA GLU A 326 -38.31 -1.61 7.52
C GLU A 326 -38.64 -3.10 7.75
N PHE A 327 -38.06 -4.01 6.96
CA PHE A 327 -38.22 -5.46 7.18
C PHE A 327 -37.65 -5.91 8.54
N GLU A 328 -36.48 -5.42 8.95
CA GLU A 328 -35.90 -5.73 10.27
C GLU A 328 -36.75 -5.16 11.43
N GLN A 329 -37.35 -3.98 11.25
CA GLN A 329 -38.27 -3.41 12.26
C GLN A 329 -39.58 -4.19 12.37
N GLU A 330 -40.15 -4.68 11.27
CA GLU A 330 -41.35 -5.52 11.31
C GLU A 330 -41.08 -6.90 11.95
N GLU A 331 -39.88 -7.47 11.76
CA GLU A 331 -39.49 -8.73 12.42
C GLU A 331 -39.37 -8.62 13.95
N LEU A 332 -39.02 -7.44 14.48
CA LEU A 332 -38.95 -7.19 15.93
C LEU A 332 -40.31 -7.27 16.64
N PHE A 333 -41.41 -7.04 15.91
CA PHE A 333 -42.79 -7.08 16.43
C PHE A 333 -43.57 -8.33 16.00
N ASN A 334 -42.90 -9.30 15.37
CA ASN A 334 -43.54 -10.56 14.97
C ASN A 334 -43.86 -11.44 16.17
N SER A 335 -45.13 -11.42 16.59
CA SER A 335 -45.64 -12.14 17.77
C SER A 335 -45.50 -13.67 17.70
N SER A 336 -45.30 -14.23 16.49
CA SER A 336 -45.10 -15.67 16.30
C SER A 336 -43.65 -16.12 16.49
N LYS A 337 -42.69 -15.19 16.53
CA LYS A 337 -41.27 -15.50 16.66
C LYS A 337 -40.51 -14.33 17.35
N PRO A 338 -40.74 -14.11 18.66
CA PRO A 338 -40.13 -12.98 19.35
C PRO A 338 -38.59 -13.10 19.35
N PRO A 339 -37.86 -12.01 19.10
CA PRO A 339 -36.40 -12.02 18.92
C PRO A 339 -35.61 -12.23 20.24
N LEU A 340 -36.30 -12.17 21.38
CA LEU A 340 -35.70 -12.36 22.71
C LEU A 340 -36.26 -13.64 23.34
N SER A 341 -35.41 -14.67 23.42
CA SER A 341 -35.63 -15.82 24.28
C SER A 341 -35.46 -15.37 25.73
N GLY A 342 -36.57 -15.14 26.45
CA GLY A 342 -36.53 -14.90 27.89
C GLY A 342 -35.82 -16.06 28.59
N ARG A 343 -34.88 -15.76 29.49
CA ARG A 343 -34.27 -16.77 30.35
C ARG A 343 -35.32 -17.14 31.40
N GLU A 344 -35.70 -18.41 31.51
CA GLU A 344 -36.53 -18.88 32.61
C GLU A 344 -35.77 -18.62 33.92
N ILE A 345 -36.35 -17.79 34.78
CA ILE A 345 -35.88 -17.58 36.14
C ILE A 345 -36.56 -18.67 36.97
N ASP A 346 -35.76 -19.57 37.53
CA ASP A 346 -36.24 -20.55 38.50
C ASP A 346 -36.61 -19.81 39.79
N ILE A 347 -37.90 -19.79 40.10
CA ILE A 347 -38.49 -19.06 41.24
C ILE A 347 -38.50 -19.92 42.51
N SER A 348 -37.78 -21.06 42.52
CA SER A 348 -37.77 -21.99 43.64
C SER A 348 -36.63 -21.80 44.65
N ASP A 349 -35.68 -20.88 44.39
CA ASP A 349 -34.63 -20.52 45.36
C ASP A 349 -34.77 -19.04 45.77
N ASP A 350 -34.94 -18.84 47.07
CA ASP A 350 -35.51 -17.67 47.74
C ASP A 350 -34.50 -16.50 47.89
N ASP A 351 -33.78 -16.15 46.83
CA ASP A 351 -32.83 -15.03 46.80
C ASP A 351 -33.10 -14.08 45.61
N LEU A 352 -34.21 -13.33 45.70
CA LEU A 352 -34.46 -12.16 44.86
C LEU A 352 -33.83 -10.91 45.51
N PRO A 353 -32.87 -10.23 44.85
CA PRO A 353 -32.43 -8.91 45.29
C PRO A 353 -33.53 -7.89 45.00
N PHE A 354 -33.93 -7.15 46.04
CA PHE A 354 -34.78 -5.96 45.93
C PHE A 354 -34.17 -4.89 45.02
#